data_AF-A0A9W5LHD4-F1
#
_entry.id   AF-A0A9W5LHD4-F1
#
_cell.length_a   1.000
_cell.length_b   1.000
_cell.length_c   1.000
_cell.angle_alpha   90.00
_cell.angle_beta   90.00
_cell.angle_gamma   90.00
#
_symmetry.space_group_name_H-M   'P 1'
#
loop_
_entity.id
_entity.type
_entity.pdbx_description
1 polymer ?
#
loop_
_entity_poly.entity_id
_entity_poly.type
_entity_poly.pdbx_seq_one_letter_code
_entity_poly.pdbx_strand_id
1 'polypeptide(L)'
;METNVEKNSGMVTEKPSLFGVITNPAVQFERIRERPAVWGPLFIVAAIIIVGAVLQSLGTDYSELLKNGDTQGLSAEQIETVATITKFGGMAGAILGGIAALFIAPLIYWLCVKISGGVTSYKKMLSLGLFVSLISSLGLLINGIVAFTTDASSLYSMTSLAGIIPSDGALASVLNTFEIFSIWSYVLLAIGLHKTGGISKKAGWISVIVLFGILVAFSFFSGLINSVAGA
;
A
#
# COMPACT_ATOMS: atom_id res chain seq x y z
N MET A 1 -42.12 6.17 -43.12
CA MET A 1 -41.82 5.33 -41.95
C MET A 1 -40.38 4.92 -42.06
N GLU A 2 -39.48 5.69 -41.44
CA GLU A 2 -38.07 5.29 -41.32
C GLU A 2 -37.87 4.80 -39.90
N THR A 3 -37.81 3.48 -39.76
CA THR A 3 -37.51 2.81 -38.51
C THR A 3 -36.04 3.06 -38.18
N ASN A 4 -35.81 4.01 -37.26
CA ASN A 4 -34.57 4.08 -36.51
C ASN A 4 -34.42 2.76 -35.73
N VAL A 5 -33.66 1.83 -36.29
CA VAL A 5 -33.17 0.66 -35.58
C VAL A 5 -32.18 1.19 -34.55
N GLU A 6 -32.67 1.44 -33.33
CA GLU A 6 -31.82 1.55 -32.16
C GLU A 6 -30.91 0.33 -32.15
N LYS A 7 -29.65 0.56 -32.48
CA LYS A 7 -28.59 -0.42 -32.34
C LYS A 7 -28.40 -0.65 -30.85
N ASN A 8 -29.23 -1.49 -30.28
CA ASN A 8 -29.05 -2.09 -28.97
C ASN A 8 -27.84 -3.02 -29.07
N SER A 9 -26.64 -2.45 -29.22
CA SER A 9 -25.40 -3.21 -29.08
C SER A 9 -25.32 -3.56 -27.61
N GLY A 10 -25.50 -4.83 -27.28
CA GLY A 10 -25.04 -5.37 -26.00
C GLY A 10 -23.56 -5.03 -25.86
N MET A 11 -23.26 -3.91 -25.21
CA MET A 11 -21.90 -3.44 -25.00
C MET A 11 -21.24 -4.46 -24.08
N VAL A 12 -20.43 -5.34 -24.66
CA VAL A 12 -19.54 -6.21 -23.91
C VAL A 12 -18.74 -5.29 -23.00
N THR A 13 -18.98 -5.38 -21.69
CA THR A 13 -18.28 -4.56 -20.72
C THR A 13 -16.78 -4.84 -20.84
N GLU A 14 -16.03 -3.79 -21.19
CA GLU A 14 -14.59 -3.90 -21.36
C GLU A 14 -13.94 -4.38 -20.07
N LYS A 15 -12.92 -5.25 -20.20
CA LYS A 15 -12.15 -5.69 -19.04
C LYS A 15 -11.44 -4.48 -18.40
N PRO A 16 -11.38 -4.41 -17.05
CA PRO A 16 -10.60 -3.38 -16.40
C PRO A 16 -9.10 -3.57 -16.70
N SER A 17 -8.41 -2.47 -16.97
CA SER A 17 -6.97 -2.41 -17.24
C SER A 17 -6.24 -1.96 -15.98
N LEU A 18 -5.26 -2.75 -15.52
CA LEU A 18 -4.49 -2.47 -14.31
C LEU A 18 -3.76 -1.11 -14.42
N PHE A 19 -3.00 -0.91 -15.49
CA PHE A 19 -2.29 0.35 -15.74
C PHE A 19 -3.24 1.50 -16.11
N GLY A 20 -4.46 1.19 -16.56
CA GLY A 20 -5.50 2.19 -16.81
C GLY A 20 -5.91 2.95 -15.54
N VAL A 21 -5.60 2.45 -14.34
CA VAL A 21 -5.85 3.16 -13.07
C VAL A 21 -5.01 4.43 -12.93
N ILE A 22 -3.85 4.47 -13.57
CA ILE A 22 -2.94 5.62 -13.51
C ILE A 22 -3.55 6.81 -14.25
N THR A 23 -4.21 6.57 -15.39
CA THR A 23 -4.70 7.62 -16.28
C THR A 23 -6.20 7.83 -16.20
N ASN A 24 -6.99 6.77 -16.01
CA ASN A 24 -8.45 6.84 -16.00
C ASN A 24 -9.08 5.94 -14.93
N PRO A 25 -8.81 6.21 -13.64
CA PRO A 25 -9.17 5.32 -12.52
C PRO A 25 -10.68 5.11 -12.39
N ALA A 26 -11.48 6.15 -12.53
CA ALA A 26 -12.93 6.06 -12.38
C ALA A 26 -13.55 5.06 -13.37
N VAL A 27 -13.12 5.11 -14.64
CA VAL A 27 -13.56 4.18 -15.68
C VAL A 27 -13.13 2.75 -15.35
N GLN A 28 -11.90 2.54 -14.84
CA GLN A 28 -11.46 1.20 -14.45
C GLN A 28 -12.28 0.65 -13.27
N PHE A 29 -12.62 1.48 -12.28
CA PHE A 29 -13.41 1.05 -11.13
C PHE A 29 -14.86 0.72 -11.50
N GLU A 30 -15.46 1.45 -12.45
CA GLU A 30 -16.75 1.07 -13.03
C GLU A 30 -16.66 -0.28 -13.76
N ARG A 31 -15.60 -0.53 -14.53
CA ARG A 31 -15.37 -1.84 -15.16
C ARG A 31 -15.18 -2.96 -14.13
N ILE A 32 -14.52 -2.70 -13.00
CA ILE A 32 -14.38 -3.68 -11.91
C ILE A 32 -15.75 -4.02 -11.31
N ARG A 33 -16.66 -3.04 -11.18
CA ARG A 33 -18.03 -3.26 -10.68
C ARG A 33 -18.75 -4.31 -11.51
N GLU A 34 -18.61 -4.25 -12.83
CA GLU A 34 -19.28 -5.16 -13.76
C GLU A 34 -18.51 -6.48 -13.95
N ARG A 35 -17.18 -6.40 -14.11
CA ARG A 35 -16.32 -7.52 -14.47
C ARG A 35 -15.01 -7.51 -13.65
N PRO A 36 -15.04 -7.94 -12.37
CA PRO A 36 -13.86 -7.92 -11.51
C PRO A 36 -12.76 -8.87 -12.03
N ALA A 37 -11.53 -8.35 -12.07
CA ALA A 37 -10.32 -9.10 -12.45
C ALA A 37 -9.40 -9.28 -11.24
N VAL A 38 -8.88 -10.49 -11.03
CA VAL A 38 -8.10 -10.84 -9.82
C VAL A 38 -6.71 -11.36 -10.17
N TRP A 39 -6.60 -12.49 -10.85
CA TRP A 39 -5.33 -13.21 -11.00
C TRP A 39 -4.21 -12.41 -11.70
N GLY A 40 -4.50 -11.77 -12.84
CA GLY A 40 -3.52 -10.93 -13.53
C GLY A 40 -2.97 -9.80 -12.66
N PRO A 41 -3.84 -8.92 -12.12
CA PRO A 41 -3.47 -7.90 -11.15
C PRO A 41 -2.71 -8.43 -9.94
N LEU A 42 -3.15 -9.56 -9.38
CA LEU A 42 -2.52 -10.20 -8.23
C LEU A 42 -1.06 -10.55 -8.50
N PHE A 43 -0.77 -11.28 -9.58
CA PHE A 43 0.60 -11.69 -9.89
C PHE A 43 1.51 -10.52 -10.18
N ILE A 44 1.01 -9.49 -10.89
CA ILE A 44 1.79 -8.29 -11.19
C ILE A 44 2.12 -7.53 -9.90
N VAL A 45 1.13 -7.25 -9.06
CA VAL A 45 1.35 -6.50 -7.81
C VAL A 45 2.19 -7.30 -6.83
N ALA A 46 1.97 -8.61 -6.70
CA ALA A 46 2.79 -9.47 -5.86
C ALA A 46 4.26 -9.46 -6.28
N ALA A 47 4.54 -9.53 -7.59
CA ALA A 47 5.89 -9.45 -8.10
C ALA A 47 6.54 -8.09 -7.78
N ILE A 48 5.82 -6.98 -7.96
CA ILE A 48 6.32 -5.64 -7.61
C ILE A 48 6.62 -5.53 -6.12
N ILE A 49 5.74 -6.04 -5.25
CA ILE A 49 5.96 -6.06 -3.79
C ILE A 49 7.22 -6.85 -3.45
N ILE A 50 7.39 -8.05 -4.01
CA ILE A 50 8.56 -8.89 -3.75
C ILE A 50 9.84 -8.17 -4.19
N VAL A 51 9.88 -7.66 -5.42
CA VAL A 51 11.07 -6.97 -5.94
C VAL A 51 11.37 -5.72 -5.13
N GLY A 52 10.37 -4.89 -4.82
CA GLY A 52 10.55 -3.68 -4.02
C GLY A 52 11.07 -3.98 -2.61
N ALA A 53 10.51 -4.98 -1.94
CA ALA A 53 10.96 -5.40 -0.61
C ALA A 53 12.38 -5.98 -0.62
N VAL A 54 12.73 -6.78 -1.64
CA VAL A 54 14.09 -7.31 -1.81
C VAL A 54 15.09 -6.18 -2.05
N LEU A 55 14.81 -5.26 -2.97
CA LEU A 55 15.70 -4.13 -3.25
C LEU A 55 15.89 -3.25 -2.01
N GLN A 56 14.80 -2.94 -1.30
CA GLN A 56 14.87 -2.18 -0.05
C GLN A 56 15.75 -2.88 0.99
N SER A 57 15.48 -4.16 1.28
CA SER A 57 16.25 -4.91 2.27
C SER A 57 17.73 -5.05 1.89
N LEU A 58 18.02 -5.33 0.62
CA LEU A 58 19.39 -5.48 0.14
C LEU A 58 20.15 -4.16 0.18
N GLY A 59 19.49 -3.05 -0.14
CA GLY A 59 20.06 -1.71 -0.16
C GLY A 59 20.26 -1.07 1.22
N THR A 60 19.43 -1.41 2.20
CA THR A 60 19.57 -0.86 3.56
C THR A 60 20.77 -1.48 4.30
N ASP A 61 21.66 -0.63 4.81
CA ASP A 61 22.70 -1.00 5.78
C ASP A 61 22.12 -1.02 7.21
N TYR A 62 21.65 -2.19 7.62
CA TYR A 62 21.11 -2.41 8.96
C TYR A 62 22.18 -2.34 10.05
N SER A 63 23.44 -2.60 9.74
CA SER A 63 24.53 -2.53 10.72
C SER A 63 24.82 -1.07 11.08
N GLU A 64 24.80 -0.17 10.10
CA GLU A 64 24.91 1.27 10.33
C GLU A 64 23.72 1.81 11.12
N LEU A 65 22.49 1.43 10.76
CA LEU A 65 21.29 1.84 11.49
C LEU A 65 21.31 1.39 12.95
N LEU A 66 21.74 0.15 13.22
CA LEU A 66 21.86 -0.35 14.59
C LEU A 66 22.95 0.40 15.37
N LYS A 67 24.10 0.70 14.77
CA LYS A 67 25.17 1.48 15.44
C LYS A 67 24.73 2.89 15.83
N ASN A 68 23.80 3.47 15.09
CA ASN A 68 23.21 4.77 15.39
C ASN A 68 22.12 4.68 16.48
N GLY A 69 21.69 3.47 16.86
CA GLY A 69 20.81 3.17 17.99
C GLY A 69 21.56 2.79 19.26
N ASP A 70 20.83 2.31 20.27
CA ASP A 70 21.42 1.95 21.57
C ASP A 70 22.02 0.54 21.55
N THR A 71 23.22 0.42 20.99
CA THR A 71 24.00 -0.83 20.93
C THR A 71 25.02 -0.96 22.06
N GLN A 72 24.90 -0.14 23.12
CA GLN A 72 25.85 -0.17 24.24
C GLN A 72 25.93 -1.58 24.86
N GLY A 73 27.13 -2.15 24.84
CA GLY A 73 27.41 -3.48 25.39
C GLY A 73 27.37 -4.65 24.41
N LEU A 74 27.07 -4.41 23.13
CA LEU A 74 27.17 -5.44 22.08
C LEU A 74 28.56 -5.44 21.42
N SER A 75 29.08 -6.63 21.12
CA SER A 75 30.28 -6.79 20.29
C SER A 75 29.96 -6.52 18.81
N ALA A 76 30.99 -6.25 17.99
CA ALA A 76 30.81 -6.05 16.54
C ALA A 76 30.15 -7.26 15.86
N GLU A 77 30.53 -8.48 16.28
CA GLU A 77 29.96 -9.74 15.78
C GLU A 77 28.47 -9.89 16.17
N GLN A 78 28.09 -9.45 17.37
CA GLN A 78 26.69 -9.44 17.81
C GLN A 78 25.87 -8.44 16.98
N ILE A 79 26.39 -7.24 16.71
CA ILE A 79 25.72 -6.24 15.87
C ILE A 79 25.51 -6.79 14.45
N GLU A 80 26.51 -7.41 13.84
CA GLU A 80 26.40 -7.99 12.50
C GLU A 80 25.38 -9.14 12.45
N THR A 81 25.35 -9.99 13.48
CA THR A 81 24.37 -11.06 13.61
C THR A 81 22.95 -10.51 13.70
N VAL A 82 22.71 -9.50 14.55
CA VAL A 82 21.41 -8.84 14.69
C VAL A 82 21.02 -8.14 13.38
N ALA A 83 21.95 -7.43 12.73
CA ALA A 83 21.72 -6.78 11.45
C ALA A 83 21.25 -7.78 10.38
N THR A 84 21.91 -8.95 10.32
CA THR A 84 21.55 -10.03 9.39
C THR A 84 20.16 -10.57 9.66
N ILE A 85 19.84 -10.86 10.93
CA ILE A 85 18.50 -11.33 11.34
C ILE A 85 17.44 -10.28 10.99
N THR A 86 17.68 -9.02 11.31
CA THR A 86 16.76 -7.91 11.02
C THR A 86 16.56 -7.72 9.52
N LYS A 87 17.63 -7.80 8.71
CA LYS A 87 17.58 -7.69 7.25
C LYS A 87 16.68 -8.76 6.64
N PHE A 88 16.96 -10.03 6.92
CA PHE A 88 16.22 -11.15 6.32
C PHE A 88 14.83 -11.34 6.95
N GLY A 89 14.70 -11.12 8.26
CA GLY A 89 13.43 -11.15 8.97
C GLY A 89 12.49 -10.02 8.52
N GLY A 90 13.01 -8.80 8.39
CA GLY A 90 12.29 -7.65 7.87
C GLY A 90 11.87 -7.84 6.42
N MET A 91 12.75 -8.37 5.56
CA MET A 91 12.42 -8.72 4.18
C MET A 91 11.28 -9.75 4.10
N ALA A 92 11.41 -10.86 4.85
CA ALA A 92 10.37 -11.89 4.89
C ALA A 92 9.05 -11.33 5.43
N GLY A 93 9.10 -10.51 6.48
CA GLY A 93 7.94 -9.84 7.06
C GLY A 93 7.26 -8.89 6.07
N ALA A 94 8.02 -8.07 5.34
CA ALA A 94 7.51 -7.16 4.33
C ALA A 94 6.83 -7.91 3.17
N ILE A 95 7.45 -9.00 2.69
CA ILE A 95 6.88 -9.83 1.61
C ILE A 95 5.61 -10.52 2.10
N LEU A 96 5.69 -11.28 3.19
CA LEU A 96 4.55 -12.06 3.70
C LEU A 96 3.40 -11.14 4.14
N GLY A 97 3.72 -10.06 4.85
CA GLY A 97 2.76 -9.04 5.27
C GLY A 97 2.14 -8.32 4.09
N GLY A 98 2.93 -7.92 3.09
CA GLY A 98 2.45 -7.27 1.87
C GLY A 98 1.50 -8.17 1.07
N ILE A 99 1.86 -9.45 0.88
CA ILE A 99 1.00 -10.43 0.19
C ILE A 99 -0.27 -10.70 1.01
N ALA A 100 -0.17 -10.88 2.33
CA ALA A 100 -1.34 -11.07 3.18
C ALA A 100 -2.28 -9.85 3.13
N ALA A 101 -1.74 -8.63 3.11
CA ALA A 101 -2.51 -7.40 3.00
C ALA A 101 -3.32 -7.30 1.70
N LEU A 102 -2.86 -7.90 0.59
CA LEU A 102 -3.63 -7.97 -0.66
C LEU A 102 -4.97 -8.70 -0.51
N PHE A 103 -5.12 -9.55 0.51
CA PHE A 103 -6.35 -10.28 0.80
C PHE A 103 -7.08 -9.73 2.03
N ILE A 104 -6.35 -9.30 3.06
CA ILE A 104 -6.94 -8.79 4.30
C ILE A 104 -7.57 -7.41 4.07
N ALA A 105 -6.89 -6.48 3.40
CA ALA A 105 -7.41 -5.12 3.22
C ALA A 105 -8.74 -5.08 2.43
N PRO A 106 -8.93 -5.87 1.36
CA PRO A 106 -10.24 -6.01 0.71
C PRO A 106 -11.40 -6.49 1.59
N LEU A 107 -11.14 -7.26 2.66
CA LEU A 107 -12.19 -7.61 3.64
C LEU A 107 -12.66 -6.35 4.39
N ILE A 108 -11.72 -5.48 4.76
CA ILE A 108 -12.00 -4.21 5.42
C ILE A 108 -12.78 -3.30 4.47
N TYR A 109 -12.37 -3.19 3.20
CA TYR A 109 -13.08 -2.41 2.19
C TYR A 109 -14.50 -2.90 1.97
N TRP A 110 -14.67 -4.22 1.91
CA TRP A 110 -15.99 -4.85 1.85
C TRP A 110 -16.85 -4.50 3.06
N LEU A 111 -16.30 -4.55 4.27
CA LEU A 111 -17.01 -4.13 5.48
C LEU A 111 -17.41 -2.65 5.45
N CYS A 112 -16.51 -1.74 5.03
CA CYS A 112 -16.82 -0.32 4.86
C CYS A 112 -18.01 -0.11 3.91
N VAL A 113 -18.04 -0.84 2.79
CA VAL A 113 -19.15 -0.79 1.83
C VAL A 113 -20.44 -1.32 2.46
N LYS A 114 -20.38 -2.45 3.18
CA LYS A 114 -21.55 -3.06 3.83
C LYS A 114 -22.16 -2.16 4.92
N ILE A 115 -21.34 -1.54 5.77
CA ILE A 115 -21.80 -0.62 6.82
C ILE A 115 -22.40 0.65 6.20
N SER A 116 -21.87 1.09 5.05
CA SER A 116 -22.36 2.27 4.33
C SER A 116 -23.60 2.01 3.44
N GLY A 117 -24.22 0.82 3.54
CA GLY A 117 -25.43 0.47 2.80
C GLY A 117 -25.20 0.08 1.33
N GLY A 118 -23.95 -0.10 0.90
CA GLY A 118 -23.64 -0.51 -0.47
C GLY A 118 -23.84 -2.00 -0.72
N VAL A 119 -23.99 -2.35 -2.01
CA VAL A 119 -24.17 -3.74 -2.47
C VAL A 119 -22.96 -4.15 -3.28
N THR A 120 -22.09 -4.96 -2.69
CA THR A 120 -20.89 -5.48 -3.36
C THR A 120 -20.53 -6.88 -2.86
N SER A 121 -19.55 -7.51 -3.51
CA SER A 121 -18.98 -8.79 -3.09
C SER A 121 -17.51 -8.65 -2.72
N TYR A 122 -17.00 -9.56 -1.91
CA TYR A 122 -15.57 -9.61 -1.58
C TYR A 122 -14.70 -9.65 -2.84
N LYS A 123 -15.09 -10.42 -3.87
CA LYS A 123 -14.36 -10.49 -5.14
C LYS A 123 -14.21 -9.12 -5.84
N LYS A 124 -15.23 -8.26 -5.77
CA LYS A 124 -15.17 -6.90 -6.33
C LYS A 124 -14.22 -6.01 -5.53
N MET A 125 -14.22 -6.15 -4.21
CA MET A 125 -13.31 -5.40 -3.33
C MET A 125 -11.86 -5.91 -3.41
N LEU A 126 -11.65 -7.21 -3.62
CA LEU A 126 -10.35 -7.79 -3.89
C LEU A 126 -9.79 -7.25 -5.20
N SER A 127 -10.61 -7.27 -6.26
CA SER A 127 -10.24 -6.65 -7.53
C SER A 127 -9.92 -5.16 -7.38
N LEU A 128 -10.77 -4.39 -6.70
CA LEU A 128 -10.48 -2.98 -6.40
C LEU A 128 -9.16 -2.81 -5.63
N GLY A 129 -8.96 -3.58 -4.58
CA GLY A 129 -7.76 -3.52 -3.73
C GLY A 129 -6.49 -3.79 -4.51
N LEU A 130 -6.48 -4.80 -5.39
CA LEU A 130 -5.35 -5.11 -6.28
C LEU A 130 -5.03 -3.99 -7.27
N PHE A 131 -6.06 -3.31 -7.78
CA PHE A 131 -5.87 -2.21 -8.72
C PHE A 131 -5.35 -0.95 -8.03
N VAL A 132 -5.83 -0.68 -6.82
CA VAL A 132 -5.33 0.44 -5.98
C VAL A 132 -3.91 0.15 -5.51
N SER A 133 -3.60 -1.07 -5.08
CA SER A 133 -2.28 -1.43 -4.56
C SER A 133 -1.17 -1.44 -5.60
N LEU A 134 -1.51 -1.35 -6.90
CA LEU A 134 -0.52 -1.02 -7.93
C LEU A 134 0.23 0.26 -7.58
N ILE A 135 -0.47 1.30 -7.15
CA ILE A 135 0.14 2.61 -6.89
C ILE A 135 1.07 2.53 -5.69
N SER A 136 0.62 1.97 -4.56
CA SER A 136 1.46 1.84 -3.36
C SER A 136 2.63 0.89 -3.57
N SER A 137 2.46 -0.19 -4.33
CA SER A 137 3.56 -1.11 -4.66
C SER A 137 4.60 -0.48 -5.59
N LEU A 138 4.21 0.42 -6.50
CA LEU A 138 5.16 1.25 -7.25
C LEU A 138 5.96 2.17 -6.33
N GLY A 139 5.32 2.75 -5.31
CA GLY A 139 6.01 3.51 -4.27
C GLY A 139 7.05 2.70 -3.51
N LEU A 140 6.69 1.49 -3.08
CA LEU A 140 7.62 0.54 -2.46
C LEU A 140 8.79 0.21 -3.41
N LEU A 141 8.51 -0.09 -4.67
CA LEU A 141 9.54 -0.39 -5.66
C LEU A 141 10.52 0.77 -5.85
N ILE A 142 10.00 2.00 -5.97
CA ILE A 142 10.84 3.20 -6.14
C ILE A 142 11.71 3.41 -4.90
N ASN A 143 11.15 3.32 -3.70
CA ASN A 143 11.95 3.45 -2.47
C ASN A 143 12.98 2.32 -2.33
N GLY A 144 12.63 1.10 -2.75
CA GLY A 144 13.57 -0.02 -2.79
C GLY A 144 14.72 0.22 -3.78
N ILE A 145 14.43 0.74 -4.97
CA ILE A 145 15.47 1.12 -5.95
C ILE A 145 16.39 2.20 -5.37
N VAL A 146 15.82 3.24 -4.73
CA VAL A 146 16.61 4.29 -4.09
C VAL A 146 17.52 3.70 -3.02
N ALA A 147 16.98 2.90 -2.10
CA ALA A 147 17.77 2.23 -1.07
C ALA A 147 18.88 1.35 -1.67
N PHE A 148 18.63 0.66 -2.77
CA PHE A 148 19.61 -0.22 -3.41
C PHE A 148 20.70 0.51 -4.21
N THR A 149 20.42 1.71 -4.71
CA THR A 149 21.30 2.44 -5.62
C THR A 149 22.01 3.63 -4.98
N THR A 150 21.63 3.97 -3.74
CA THR A 150 22.20 5.08 -2.99
C THR A 150 22.71 4.58 -1.65
N ASP A 151 23.71 5.27 -1.09
CA ASP A 151 24.19 5.00 0.27
C ASP A 151 23.24 5.61 1.34
N ALA A 152 22.02 6.00 0.96
CA ALA A 152 21.03 6.54 1.89
C ALA A 152 20.41 5.40 2.71
N SER A 153 21.06 5.03 3.81
CA SER A 153 20.55 4.09 4.80
C SER A 153 19.46 4.75 5.66
N SER A 154 18.19 4.54 5.29
CA SER A 154 17.04 5.06 6.05
C SER A 154 16.00 3.96 6.28
N LEU A 155 15.43 3.93 7.49
CA LEU A 155 14.24 3.14 7.80
C LEU A 155 12.95 3.75 7.24
N TYR A 156 13.00 4.99 6.78
CA TYR A 156 11.86 5.75 6.29
C TYR A 156 11.93 5.97 4.79
N SER A 157 10.76 5.96 4.16
CA SER A 157 10.61 6.17 2.72
C SER A 157 11.07 7.58 2.33
N MET A 158 11.94 7.68 1.33
CA MET A 158 12.37 8.97 0.75
C MET A 158 11.17 9.77 0.22
N THR A 159 10.13 9.09 -0.25
CA THR A 159 8.92 9.70 -0.80
C THR A 159 7.86 10.05 0.27
N SER A 160 8.22 9.96 1.54
CA SER A 160 7.39 10.35 2.68
C SER A 160 7.84 11.67 3.30
N LEU A 161 6.98 12.25 4.15
CA LEU A 161 7.38 13.42 4.94
C LEU A 161 8.56 13.12 5.89
N ALA A 162 8.72 11.88 6.36
CA ALA A 162 9.86 11.50 7.19
C ALA A 162 11.20 11.53 6.42
N GLY A 163 11.16 11.38 5.08
CA GLY A 163 12.35 11.50 4.23
C GLY A 163 12.85 12.94 4.06
N ILE A 164 12.07 13.95 4.46
CA ILE A 164 12.41 15.37 4.28
C ILE A 164 12.36 16.18 5.58
N ILE A 165 11.61 15.73 6.59
CA ILE A 165 11.51 16.40 7.90
C ILE A 165 12.35 15.60 8.92
N PRO A 166 13.45 16.16 9.43
CA PRO A 166 14.22 15.54 10.50
C PRO A 166 13.33 15.26 11.70
N SER A 167 13.24 13.99 12.08
CA SER A 167 12.39 13.50 13.16
C SER A 167 12.85 12.13 13.60
N ASP A 168 12.46 11.72 14.81
CA ASP A 168 12.76 10.42 15.40
C ASP A 168 11.50 9.79 16.04
N GLY A 169 11.66 8.53 16.46
CA GLY A 169 10.68 7.76 17.23
C GLY A 169 9.25 7.80 16.67
N ALA A 170 8.30 8.18 17.52
CA ALA A 170 6.89 8.22 17.17
C ALA A 170 6.56 9.25 16.08
N LEU A 171 7.24 10.40 16.06
CA LEU A 171 6.99 11.45 15.07
C LEU A 171 7.43 11.00 13.67
N ALA A 172 8.63 10.44 13.55
CA ALA A 172 9.13 9.92 12.28
C ALA A 172 8.24 8.79 11.73
N SER A 173 7.75 7.92 12.63
CA SER A 173 6.82 6.84 12.26
C SER A 173 5.50 7.37 11.68
N VAL A 174 4.95 8.44 12.26
CA VAL A 174 3.75 9.11 11.73
C VAL A 174 4.03 9.84 10.42
N LEU A 175 5.15 10.56 10.32
CA LEU A 175 5.52 11.28 9.09
C LEU A 175 5.75 10.32 7.92
N ASN A 176 6.23 9.11 8.19
CA ASN A 176 6.39 8.05 7.19
C ASN A 176 5.05 7.56 6.63
N THR A 177 3.95 7.67 7.39
CA THR A 177 2.58 7.36 6.90
C THR A 177 2.13 8.33 5.79
N PHE A 178 2.65 9.55 5.77
CA PHE A 178 2.39 10.56 4.75
C PHE A 178 3.33 10.38 3.57
N GLU A 179 3.13 9.28 2.85
CA GLU A 179 3.91 8.87 1.70
C GLU A 179 3.10 9.11 0.41
N ILE A 180 3.70 9.73 -0.60
CA ILE A 180 2.97 10.25 -1.78
C ILE A 180 2.18 9.18 -2.54
N PHE A 181 2.75 7.98 -2.75
CA PHE A 181 2.08 6.88 -3.44
C PHE A 181 0.93 6.31 -2.60
N SER A 182 1.10 6.26 -1.28
CA SER A 182 0.11 5.81 -0.32
C SER A 182 -1.07 6.79 -0.25
N ILE A 183 -0.80 8.09 -0.16
CA ILE A 183 -1.84 9.14 -0.18
C ILE A 183 -2.64 9.06 -1.49
N TRP A 184 -1.97 8.94 -2.63
CA TRP A 184 -2.68 8.77 -3.90
C TRP A 184 -3.51 7.47 -3.94
N SER A 185 -2.99 6.37 -3.40
CA SER A 185 -3.72 5.11 -3.26
C SER A 185 -4.99 5.27 -2.42
N TYR A 186 -4.96 6.06 -1.34
CA TYR A 186 -6.14 6.37 -0.53
C TYR A 186 -7.18 7.20 -1.29
N VAL A 187 -6.75 8.19 -2.07
CA VAL A 187 -7.64 8.95 -2.95
C VAL A 187 -8.34 8.01 -3.95
N LEU A 188 -7.57 7.13 -4.60
CA LEU A 188 -8.10 6.13 -5.52
C LEU A 188 -9.04 5.15 -4.84
N LEU A 189 -8.73 4.72 -3.61
CA LEU A 189 -9.61 3.87 -2.81
C LEU A 189 -10.94 4.56 -2.56
N ALA A 190 -10.98 5.84 -2.19
CA ALA A 190 -12.23 6.57 -1.95
C ALA A 190 -13.11 6.61 -3.22
N ILE A 191 -12.49 6.88 -4.37
CA ILE A 191 -13.16 6.85 -5.67
C ILE A 191 -13.66 5.44 -5.99
N GLY A 192 -12.83 4.42 -5.74
CA GLY A 192 -13.13 3.02 -5.99
C GLY A 192 -14.24 2.45 -5.11
N LEU A 193 -14.28 2.80 -3.83
CA LEU A 193 -15.37 2.41 -2.93
C LEU A 193 -16.71 2.97 -3.45
N HIS A 194 -16.73 4.21 -3.93
CA HIS A 194 -17.92 4.78 -4.56
C HIS A 194 -18.30 4.07 -5.87
N LYS A 195 -17.37 3.98 -6.82
CA LYS A 195 -17.63 3.45 -8.17
C LYS A 195 -17.88 1.94 -8.20
N THR A 196 -17.05 1.17 -7.48
CA THR A 196 -17.11 -0.29 -7.43
C THR A 196 -18.04 -0.80 -6.33
N GLY A 197 -18.01 -0.17 -5.15
CA GLY A 197 -18.79 -0.57 -3.98
C GLY A 197 -20.24 -0.07 -3.99
N GLY A 198 -20.54 0.93 -4.82
CA GLY A 198 -21.89 1.47 -4.98
C GLY A 198 -22.38 2.32 -3.81
N ILE A 199 -21.47 2.80 -2.95
CA ILE A 199 -21.80 3.72 -1.85
C ILE A 199 -21.73 5.17 -2.32
N SER A 200 -22.27 6.11 -1.54
CA SER A 200 -22.17 7.54 -1.88
C SER A 200 -20.71 8.03 -1.88
N LYS A 201 -20.40 9.06 -2.67
CA LYS A 201 -19.07 9.69 -2.68
C LYS A 201 -18.63 10.10 -1.27
N LYS A 202 -19.56 10.67 -0.48
CA LYS A 202 -19.32 11.05 0.91
C LYS A 202 -18.92 9.85 1.79
N ALA A 203 -19.66 8.73 1.69
CA ALA A 203 -19.36 7.53 2.45
C ALA A 203 -18.00 6.91 2.07
N GLY A 204 -17.62 6.96 0.79
CA GLY A 204 -16.30 6.51 0.31
C GLY A 204 -15.15 7.30 0.94
N TRP A 205 -15.25 8.63 0.95
CA TRP A 205 -14.24 9.49 1.59
C TRP A 205 -14.18 9.31 3.10
N ILE A 206 -15.33 9.24 3.78
CA ILE A 206 -15.37 9.00 5.23
C ILE A 206 -14.68 7.67 5.57
N SER A 207 -14.97 6.60 4.82
CA SER A 207 -14.35 5.29 5.03
C SER A 207 -12.84 5.39 4.95
N VAL A 208 -12.31 6.05 3.92
CA VAL A 208 -10.86 6.21 3.73
C VAL A 208 -10.23 7.08 4.82
N ILE A 209 -10.85 8.19 5.20
CA ILE A 209 -10.34 9.08 6.25
C ILE A 209 -10.27 8.34 7.59
N VAL A 210 -11.28 7.54 7.92
CA VAL A 210 -11.28 6.72 9.14
C VAL A 210 -10.16 5.68 9.09
N LEU A 211 -9.99 4.97 7.97
CA LEU A 211 -8.90 4.00 7.81
C LEU A 211 -7.52 4.64 7.91
N PHE A 212 -7.35 5.81 7.31
CA PHE A 212 -6.09 6.57 7.41
C PHE A 212 -5.82 7.05 8.83
N GLY A 213 -6.84 7.56 9.53
CA GLY A 213 -6.71 7.96 10.94
C GLY A 213 -6.34 6.80 11.87
N ILE A 214 -6.92 5.61 11.63
CA ILE A 214 -6.53 4.38 12.33
C ILE A 214 -5.06 4.05 12.05
N LEU A 215 -4.62 4.12 10.79
CA LEU A 215 -3.22 3.86 10.43
C LEU A 215 -2.27 4.84 11.12
N VAL A 216 -2.57 6.14 11.11
CA VAL A 216 -1.77 7.17 11.80
C VAL A 216 -1.66 6.87 13.30
N ALA A 217 -2.76 6.48 13.94
CA ALA A 217 -2.74 6.09 15.35
C ALA A 217 -1.86 4.86 15.59
N PHE A 218 -1.99 3.80 14.77
CA PHE A 218 -1.12 2.63 14.85
C PHE A 218 0.35 2.98 14.64
N SER A 219 0.68 3.82 13.66
CA SER A 219 2.04 4.27 13.38
C SER A 219 2.65 5.07 14.54
N PHE A 220 1.84 5.91 15.21
CA PHE A 220 2.27 6.61 16.41
C PHE A 220 2.60 5.63 17.55
N PHE A 221 1.70 4.68 17.84
CA PHE A 221 1.93 3.69 18.90
C PHE A 221 3.10 2.75 18.58
N SER A 222 3.27 2.31 17.33
CA SER A 222 4.42 1.49 16.96
C SER A 222 5.73 2.26 17.13
N GLY A 223 5.76 3.54 16.77
CA GLY A 223 6.93 4.38 16.95
C GLY A 223 7.27 4.62 18.43
N LEU A 224 6.26 4.74 19.31
CA LEU A 224 6.50 4.78 20.76
C LEU A 224 7.15 3.48 21.25
N ILE A 225 6.64 2.32 20.84
CA ILE A 225 7.19 1.02 21.24
C ILE A 225 8.64 0.88 20.79
N ASN A 226 8.96 1.24 19.54
CA ASN A 226 10.31 1.15 19.00
C ASN A 226 11.27 2.08 19.77
N SER A 227 10.84 3.32 20.06
CA SER A 227 11.66 4.28 20.82
C SER A 227 11.96 3.84 22.26
N VAL A 228 11.04 3.10 22.90
CA VAL A 228 11.23 2.56 24.25
C VAL A 228 12.05 1.27 24.24
N ALA A 229 12.01 0.52 23.14
CA ALA A 229 12.75 -0.74 22.97
C ALA A 229 14.23 -0.54 22.57
N GLY A 230 14.70 0.71 22.41
CA GLY A 230 16.09 1.00 22.02
C GLY A 230 16.42 0.67 20.57
N ALA A 231 15.39 0.55 19.71
CA ALA A 231 15.50 0.24 18.28
C ALA A 231 15.24 1.46 17.39
#